data_AF-A0A7C5NF83-F1
#
_entry.id   AF-A0A7C5NF83-F1
#
_cell.length_a   1.000
_cell.length_b   1.000
_cell.length_c   1.000
_cell.angle_alpha   90.00
_cell.angle_beta   90.00
_cell.angle_gamma   90.00
#
_symmetry.space_group_name_H-M   'P 1'
#
loop_
_entity.id
_entity.type
_entity.pdbx_description
1 polymer ?
#
loop_
_entity_poly.entity_id
_entity_poly.type
_entity_poly.pdbx_seq_one_letter_code
_entity_poly.pdbx_strand_id
1 'polypeptide(L)' 'MKKIELRDSGFEKHICKSKLQGNWIVWKCPQCDYVRRFNYKTKKMLVKGGRMEVMHSGQHAPTGIDLDNLKNIAN' A
#
# COMPACT_ATOMS: atom_id res chain seq x y z
N MET A 1 0.78 -27.41 -19.26
CA MET A 1 0.92 -26.04 -18.68
C MET A 1 2.40 -25.73 -18.54
N LYS A 2 2.91 -24.65 -19.14
CA LYS A 2 4.32 -24.24 -18.98
C LYS A 2 4.49 -23.59 -17.60
N LYS A 3 5.37 -24.15 -16.78
CA LYS A 3 5.78 -23.55 -15.51
C LYS A 3 6.67 -22.35 -15.83
N ILE A 4 6.18 -21.14 -15.56
CA ILE A 4 6.98 -19.93 -15.71
C ILE A 4 7.81 -19.78 -14.44
N GLU A 5 9.13 -19.94 -14.56
CA GLU A 5 10.05 -19.66 -13.46
C GLU A 5 10.26 -18.14 -13.38
N LEU A 6 9.61 -17.51 -12.39
CA LEU A 6 9.84 -16.11 -12.07
C LEU A 6 11.25 -15.97 -11.47
N ARG A 7 12.22 -15.53 -12.27
CA ARG A 7 13.56 -15.18 -11.77
C ARG A 7 13.45 -13.98 -10.84
N ASP A 8 14.16 -14.01 -9.71
CA ASP A 8 14.24 -12.84 -8.86
C ASP A 8 14.94 -11.72 -9.62
N SER A 9 14.27 -10.58 -9.75
CA SER A 9 14.68 -9.44 -10.58
C SER A 9 15.97 -8.74 -10.12
N GLY A 10 16.54 -9.14 -8.97
CA GLY A 10 17.77 -8.55 -8.43
C GLY A 10 17.63 -7.15 -7.84
N PHE A 11 16.45 -6.51 -7.91
CA PHE A 11 16.23 -5.20 -7.31
C PHE A 11 16.22 -5.29 -5.78
N GLU A 12 16.75 -4.24 -5.14
CA GLU A 12 16.65 -4.04 -3.70
C GLU A 12 15.18 -3.92 -3.30
N LYS A 13 14.75 -4.66 -2.27
CA LYS A 13 13.35 -4.70 -1.82
C LYS A 13 13.21 -4.11 -0.42
N HIS A 14 12.29 -3.17 -0.26
CA HIS A 14 11.96 -2.59 1.04
C HIS A 14 10.53 -2.95 1.47
N ILE A 15 10.35 -3.20 2.77
CA ILE A 15 9.04 -3.48 3.36
C ILE A 15 8.52 -2.23 4.06
N CYS A 16 7.47 -1.64 3.49
CA CYS A 16 6.82 -0.44 4.01
C CYS A 16 5.80 -0.79 5.10
N LYS A 17 5.72 0.06 6.12
CA LYS A 17 4.68 0.00 7.15
C LYS A 17 3.51 0.89 6.74
N SER A 18 2.28 0.40 6.86
CA SER A 18 1.06 1.16 6.55
C SER A 18 0.35 1.65 7.81
N LYS A 19 -0.32 2.79 7.70
CA LYS A 19 -1.25 3.31 8.72
C LYS A 19 -2.40 4.05 8.06
N LEU A 20 -3.57 4.00 8.67
CA LEU A 20 -4.72 4.84 8.27
C LEU A 20 -4.67 6.18 9.00
N GLN A 21 -4.86 7.28 8.28
CA GLN A 21 -4.91 8.65 8.81
C GLN A 21 -6.07 9.40 8.15
N GLY A 22 -7.25 9.34 8.79
CA GLY A 22 -8.49 9.79 8.17
C GLY A 22 -8.74 9.06 6.85
N ASN A 23 -8.99 9.81 5.77
CA ASN A 23 -9.22 9.23 4.45
C ASN A 23 -7.95 8.71 3.74
N TRP A 24 -6.78 8.81 4.36
CA TRP A 24 -5.49 8.47 3.75
C TRP A 24 -4.88 7.21 4.33
N ILE A 25 -4.60 6.23 3.48
CA ILE A 25 -3.68 5.15 3.79
C ILE A 25 -2.26 5.65 3.49
N VAL A 26 -1.38 5.59 4.48
CA VAL A 26 0.01 6.07 4.37
C VAL A 26 0.95 4.89 4.55
N TRP A 27 1.73 4.59 3.51
CA TRP A 27 2.88 3.70 3.58
C TRP A 27 4.14 4.53 3.76
N LYS A 28 4.89 4.25 4.83
CA LYS A 28 6.21 4.83 5.08
C LYS A 28 7.26 3.73 5.05
N CYS A 29 8.31 3.93 4.27
CA CYS A 29 9.48 3.05 4.30
C CYS A 29 10.30 3.32 5.57
N PRO A 30 10.70 2.30 6.33
CA PRO A 30 11.63 2.46 7.45
C PRO A 30 13.10 2.54 7.01
N GLN A 31 13.40 2.18 5.76
CA GLN A 31 14.77 2.02 5.24
C GLN A 31 15.21 3.19 4.33
N CYS A 32 14.29 4.04 3.90
CA CYS A 32 14.60 5.24 3.13
C CYS A 32 13.51 6.32 3.34
N ASP A 33 13.60 7.43 2.61
CA ASP A 33 12.68 8.56 2.68
C ASP A 33 11.37 8.37 1.89
N TYR A 34 11.17 7.20 1.26
CA TYR A 34 9.96 6.89 0.48
C TYR A 34 8.69 6.92 1.35
N VAL A 35 7.71 7.68 0.87
CA VAL A 35 6.35 7.74 1.42
C VAL A 35 5.32 7.70 0.28
N ARG A 36 4.36 6.79 0.38
CA ARG A 36 3.17 6.74 -0.48
C ARG A 36 1.91 7.01 0.33
N ARG A 37 1.05 7.88 -0.15
CA ARG A 37 -0.27 8.16 0.43
C ARG A 37 -1.34 7.88 -0.60
N PHE A 38 -2.38 7.17 -0.20
CA PHE A 38 -3.55 6.90 -1.02
C PHE A 38 -4.81 7.34 -0.29
N ASN A 39 -5.56 8.26 -0.89
CA ASN A 39 -6.87 8.65 -0.38
C ASN A 39 -7.90 7.67 -0.92
N TYR A 40 -8.46 6.79 -0.08
CA TYR A 40 -9.38 5.76 -0.57
C TYR A 40 -10.76 6.32 -0.97
N LYS A 41 -11.14 7.51 -0.47
CA LYS A 41 -12.39 8.20 -0.81
C LYS A 41 -12.30 8.90 -2.18
N THR A 42 -11.21 9.63 -2.44
CA THR A 42 -11.03 10.38 -3.70
C THR A 42 -10.19 9.65 -4.74
N LYS A 43 -9.64 8.48 -4.41
CA LYS A 43 -8.69 7.71 -5.21
C LYS A 43 -7.39 8.45 -5.57
N LYS A 44 -7.11 9.57 -4.89
CA LYS A 44 -5.89 10.37 -5.12
C LYS A 44 -4.67 9.66 -4.55
N MET A 45 -3.61 9.56 -5.34
CA MET A 45 -2.31 9.04 -4.91
C MET A 45 -1.27 10.15 -4.85
N LEU A 46 -0.45 10.15 -3.81
CA LEU A 46 0.71 11.02 -3.64
C LEU A 46 1.92 10.18 -3.27
N VAL A 47 3.05 10.46 -3.90
CA VAL A 47 4.33 9.79 -3.64
C VAL A 47 5.39 10.86 -3.38
N LYS A 48 6.27 10.60 -2.42
CA LYS A 48 7.41 11.48 -2.09
C LYS A 48 8.63 10.63 -1.76
N GLY A 49 9.79 11.05 -2.25
CA GLY A 49 11.09 10.43 -1.93
C GLY A 49 11.24 9.03 -2.52
N GLY A 50 12.29 8.34 -2.08
CA GLY A 50 12.66 7.01 -2.57
C GLY A 50 13.50 7.04 -3.84
N ARG A 51 14.31 5.98 -4.00
CA ARG A 51 15.08 5.69 -5.22
C ARG A 51 14.23 4.82 -6.16
N MET A 52 14.34 5.05 -7.47
CA MET A 52 13.51 4.35 -8.45
C MET A 52 13.87 2.87 -8.62
N GLU A 53 15.10 2.51 -8.24
CA GLU A 53 15.65 1.15 -8.35
C GLU A 53 15.25 0.25 -7.16
N VAL A 54 14.57 0.81 -6.15
CA VAL A 54 14.16 0.10 -4.94
C VAL A 54 12.68 -0.27 -5.04
N MET A 55 12.39 -1.56 -4.99
CA MET A 55 11.03 -2.08 -4.97
C MET A 55 10.43 -2.00 -3.58
N HIS A 56 9.49 -1.07 -3.42
CA HIS A 56 8.72 -0.90 -2.19
C HIS A 56 7.47 -1.77 -2.21
N SER A 57 7.31 -2.60 -1.19
CA SER A 57 6.11 -3.41 -0.99
C SER A 57 5.51 -3.14 0.38
N GLY A 58 4.19 -3.30 0.52
CA GLY A 58 3.51 -3.11 1.80
C GLY A 58 2.02 -3.24 1.64
N GLN A 59 1.38 -3.86 2.62
CA GLN A 59 -0.07 -4.09 2.62
C GLN A 59 -0.74 -3.22 3.67
N HIS A 60 -1.97 -2.83 3.40
CA HIS A 60 -2.87 -2.25 4.38
C HIS A 60 -4.14 -3.08 4.36
N ALA A 61 -4.33 -3.88 5.41
CA ALA A 61 -5.55 -4.63 5.62
C ALA A 61 -6.34 -3.92 6.73
N PRO A 62 -7.60 -3.52 6.47
CA PRO A 62 -8.49 -3.16 7.57
C PRO A 62 -8.70 -4.42 8.41
N THR A 63 -8.27 -4.40 9.68
CA THR A 63 -8.39 -5.55 10.60
C THR A 63 -9.78 -5.63 11.25
N GLY A 64 -10.80 -5.04 10.63
CA GLY A 64 -12.17 -5.01 11.14
C GLY A 64 -13.17 -4.78 10.03
N ILE A 65 -14.30 -5.48 10.12
CA ILE A 65 -15.51 -5.17 9.36
C ILE A 65 -15.97 -3.79 9.82
N ASP A 66 -16.03 -2.83 8.91
CA ASP A 66 -16.69 -1.55 9.16
C ASP A 66 -18.21 -1.79 9.17
N LEU A 67 -18.75 -2.15 10.35
CA LEU A 67 -20.17 -2.42 10.55
C LEU A 67 -21.04 -1.19 10.28
N ASP A 68 -20.47 0.02 10.27
CA ASP A 68 -21.21 1.25 9.95
C ASP A 68 -21.42 1.41 8.44
N ASN A 69 -20.56 0.83 7.60
CA ASN A 69 -20.73 0.79 6.14
C ASN A 69 -21.69 -0.32 5.65
N LEU A 70 -22.02 -1.32 6.48
CA LEU A 70 -22.98 -2.37 6.12
C LEU A 70 -24.45 -1.92 6.23
N LYS A 71 -24.75 -0.87 7.01
CA LYS A 71 -26.12 -0.35 7.17
C LYS A 71 -26.68 0.35 5.92
N ASN A 72 -25.83 0.68 4.94
CA ASN A 72 -26.23 1.37 3.71
C ASN A 72 -26.38 0.45 2.49
N ILE A 73 -26.25 -0.87 2.66
CA ILE A 73 -26.33 -1.86 1.56
C ILE A 73 -27.63 -2.71 1.67
N ALA A 74 -28.49 -2.39 2.64
CA ALA A 74 -29.74 -3.11 2.90
C ALA A 74 -30.99 -2.21 2.82
N ASN A 75 -31.01 -1.24 1.90
CA ASN A 75 -32.22 -0.52 1.49
C ASN A 75 -32.39 -0.60 -0.02
#